data_AF-A0A7S1D6Z0-F1
#
_entry.id   AF-A0A7S1D6Z0-F1
#
_cell.length_a   1.000
_cell.length_b   1.000
_cell.length_c   1.000
_cell.angle_alpha   90.00
_cell.angle_beta   90.00
_cell.angle_gamma   90.00
#
_symmetry.space_group_name_H-M   'P 1'
#
loop_
_entity.id
_entity.type
_entity.pdbx_description
1 polymer ?
#
loop_
_entity_poly.entity_id
_entity_poly.type
_entity_poly.pdbx_seq_one_letter_code
_entity_poly.pdbx_strand_id
1 'polypeptide(L)'
;RDVSKASWALFQDAAVARVRGESGPKLQLVIGNLVPPAEFPGNTQDSTARRPDESNISHKYDRRRVDFVDLGNMTDTESLQEAIKGCSVIISCVGGVRPSNVWSDYLARPFWRIFRHDVRGWCNDDRHPYYVHYYTTKKALELAEREQKRREAVIQAQDDRGDFRPKDNSPQRIRFVRISDLCLSKQPWEIVPLVSNAFQSIVFRYQDMAERAMEESTLIDTIALRPGDLTDELRDAETTSLQVSLRGKLSYPAVVGREDVAELAVAASLFQGCDVTNATATTEMKDIKPFHMKLATRWVGEYEEHCAPQGKKKDGQEDAYQCMSRTLRIERKRRALARKQEEEQREAAPFFTEVADAIKKVKRRRLLKPYAICMALPVYIFIGLAIRSLLLLPGLNRVVPYAMGVLSLAKERLPARWASFWLWIISLSRKSLKYINL
;
A
#
# COMPACT_ATOMS: atom_id res chain seq x y z
N ARG A 1 -15.92 1.19 5.31
CA ARG A 1 -16.76 1.19 6.54
C ARG A 1 -17.06 -0.22 7.07
N ASP A 2 -16.78 -1.29 6.32
CA ASP A 2 -16.70 -2.63 6.89
C ASP A 2 -15.24 -3.09 7.01
N VAL A 3 -14.61 -2.82 8.16
CA VAL A 3 -13.30 -3.39 8.51
C VAL A 3 -13.38 -4.93 8.50
N SER A 4 -14.56 -5.48 8.81
CA SER A 4 -14.88 -6.92 8.76
C SER A 4 -14.74 -7.55 7.38
N LYS A 5 -14.99 -6.81 6.29
CA LYS A 5 -14.91 -7.33 4.91
C LYS A 5 -13.47 -7.42 4.40
N ALA A 6 -12.61 -6.48 4.78
CA ALA A 6 -11.20 -6.47 4.38
C ALA A 6 -10.35 -7.49 5.16
N SER A 7 -10.75 -7.83 6.40
CA SER A 7 -10.07 -8.82 7.24
C SER A 7 -10.39 -10.28 6.89
N TRP A 8 -11.32 -10.57 5.97
CA TRP A 8 -11.75 -11.95 5.69
C TRP A 8 -10.68 -12.81 5.00
N ALA A 9 -9.90 -12.25 4.07
CA ALA A 9 -8.98 -13.04 3.24
C ALA A 9 -7.60 -13.34 3.86
N LEU A 10 -7.28 -12.72 5.01
CA LEU A 10 -5.94 -12.80 5.62
C LEU A 10 -5.82 -13.82 6.76
N PHE A 11 -6.94 -14.32 7.30
CA PHE A 11 -6.93 -15.01 8.59
C PHE A 11 -7.71 -16.35 8.64
N GLN A 12 -8.20 -16.87 7.51
CA GLN A 12 -8.87 -18.17 7.46
C GLN A 12 -8.09 -19.19 6.59
N ASP A 13 -8.37 -20.47 6.85
CA ASP A 13 -7.68 -21.66 6.34
C ASP A 13 -7.33 -21.60 4.84
N ALA A 14 -6.18 -22.19 4.49
CA ALA A 14 -5.63 -22.18 3.15
C ALA A 14 -6.56 -22.89 2.14
N ALA A 15 -7.33 -22.13 1.36
CA ALA A 15 -8.28 -22.64 0.38
C ALA A 15 -7.92 -22.12 -1.02
N VAL A 16 -7.78 -23.07 -1.97
CA VAL A 16 -7.50 -22.75 -3.38
C VAL A 16 -8.76 -22.98 -4.20
N ALA A 17 -9.35 -21.88 -4.66
CA ALA A 17 -10.45 -21.88 -5.60
C ALA A 17 -9.92 -21.87 -7.04
N ARG A 18 -10.28 -22.87 -7.85
CA ARG A 18 -9.93 -22.93 -9.27
C ARG A 18 -11.17 -22.76 -10.13
N VAL A 19 -11.26 -21.65 -10.86
CA VAL A 19 -12.28 -21.47 -11.89
C VAL A 19 -11.69 -21.90 -13.23
N ARG A 20 -12.15 -23.03 -13.77
CA ARG A 20 -11.77 -23.52 -15.11
C ARG A 20 -12.82 -23.05 -16.13
N GLY A 21 -12.45 -22.07 -16.96
CA GLY A 21 -13.07 -21.92 -18.28
C GLY A 21 -12.39 -22.84 -19.29
N GLU A 22 -13.12 -23.38 -20.26
CA GLU A 22 -12.61 -24.36 -21.24
C GLU A 22 -11.57 -23.78 -22.22
N SER A 23 -11.49 -22.44 -22.37
CA SER A 23 -10.61 -21.79 -23.34
C SER A 23 -10.02 -20.43 -22.89
N GLY A 24 -10.02 -20.13 -21.59
CA GLY A 24 -9.60 -18.82 -21.05
C GLY A 24 -8.44 -18.84 -20.06
N PRO A 25 -7.94 -17.66 -19.63
CA PRO A 25 -6.97 -17.57 -18.54
C PRO A 25 -7.53 -18.26 -17.28
N LYS A 26 -6.73 -19.13 -16.67
CA LYS A 26 -7.11 -19.85 -15.46
C LYS A 26 -6.97 -18.93 -14.26
N LEU A 27 -8.08 -18.57 -13.64
CA LEU A 27 -8.08 -17.83 -12.38
C LEU A 27 -7.94 -18.82 -11.22
N GLN A 28 -6.91 -18.61 -10.41
CA GLN A 28 -6.70 -19.31 -9.15
C GLN A 28 -6.76 -18.29 -8.02
N LEU A 29 -7.78 -18.41 -7.17
CA LEU A 29 -7.91 -17.63 -5.95
C LEU A 29 -7.34 -18.45 -4.81
N VAL A 30 -6.41 -17.86 -4.06
CA VAL A 30 -5.84 -18.50 -2.87
C VAL A 30 -6.13 -17.63 -1.68
N ILE A 31 -6.89 -18.19 -0.76
CA ILE A 31 -7.13 -17.66 0.58
C ILE A 31 -6.12 -18.37 1.46
N GLY A 32 -5.39 -17.63 2.28
CA GLY A 32 -4.40 -18.22 3.19
C GLY A 32 -3.75 -17.16 4.06
N ASN A 33 -3.30 -17.55 5.24
CA ASN A 33 -2.63 -16.62 6.13
C ASN A 33 -1.20 -16.39 5.66
N LEU A 34 -0.98 -15.26 4.99
CA LEU A 34 0.33 -14.91 4.44
C LEU A 34 1.40 -14.70 5.53
N VAL A 35 1.00 -14.51 6.80
CA VAL A 35 1.89 -14.35 7.95
C VAL A 35 1.46 -15.32 9.06
N PRO A 36 1.86 -16.61 8.95
CA PRO A 36 1.44 -17.63 9.90
C PRO A 36 1.89 -17.28 11.31
N PRO A 37 1.13 -17.70 12.34
CA PRO A 37 1.43 -17.35 13.73
C PRO A 37 2.83 -17.77 14.19
N ALA A 38 3.37 -18.84 13.61
CA ALA A 38 4.71 -19.35 13.90
C ALA A 38 5.86 -18.39 13.49
N GLU A 39 5.59 -17.44 12.58
CA GLU A 39 6.58 -16.46 12.13
C GLU A 39 6.66 -15.23 13.06
N PHE A 40 5.75 -15.10 14.05
CA PHE A 40 5.81 -14.00 15.02
C PHE A 40 6.78 -14.33 16.17
N PRO A 41 7.73 -13.42 16.48
CA PRO A 41 8.59 -13.62 17.63
C PRO A 41 7.79 -13.57 18.94
N GLY A 42 8.06 -14.52 19.83
CA GLY A 42 7.39 -14.63 21.12
C GLY A 42 6.08 -15.41 21.09
N ASN A 43 5.68 -15.97 19.94
CA ASN A 43 4.58 -16.91 19.89
C ASN A 43 5.10 -18.31 20.25
N THR A 44 5.31 -18.57 21.53
CA THR A 44 5.49 -19.93 22.05
C THR A 44 4.16 -20.65 21.88
N GLN A 45 4.16 -21.83 21.23
CA GLN A 45 2.96 -22.60 20.85
C GLN A 45 1.94 -22.89 21.98
N ASP A 46 2.29 -22.62 23.24
CA ASP A 46 1.45 -22.86 24.42
C ASP A 46 0.31 -21.85 24.66
N SER A 47 0.21 -20.76 23.88
CA SER A 47 -0.92 -19.84 24.05
C SER A 47 -2.18 -20.37 23.37
N THR A 48 -2.87 -21.31 24.02
CA THR A 48 -4.28 -21.70 23.78
C THR A 48 -5.28 -20.56 24.08
N ALA A 49 -4.79 -19.31 24.20
CA ALA A 49 -5.60 -18.14 24.40
C ALA A 49 -6.59 -18.01 23.23
N ARG A 50 -7.85 -18.35 23.52
CA ARG A 50 -8.99 -18.34 22.60
C ARG A 50 -8.94 -17.10 21.71
N ARG A 51 -8.62 -17.30 20.44
CA ARG A 51 -8.96 -16.30 19.42
C ARG A 51 -10.47 -16.08 19.48
N PRO A 52 -10.95 -14.83 19.41
CA PRO A 52 -12.38 -14.58 19.34
C PRO A 52 -12.96 -15.36 18.17
N ASP A 53 -13.96 -16.21 18.42
CA ASP A 53 -14.57 -17.16 17.48
C ASP A 53 -14.61 -16.63 16.03
N GLU A 54 -13.64 -17.06 15.22
CA GLU A 54 -13.51 -16.72 13.80
C GLU A 54 -14.54 -17.49 12.94
N SER A 55 -15.31 -18.39 13.55
CA SER A 55 -16.34 -19.24 12.95
C SER A 55 -17.58 -18.47 12.44
N ASN A 56 -17.82 -17.24 12.90
CA ASN A 56 -19.03 -16.48 12.54
C ASN A 56 -18.93 -15.60 11.28
N ILE A 57 -17.74 -15.42 10.69
CA ILE A 57 -17.56 -14.51 9.55
C ILE A 57 -17.66 -15.24 8.20
N SER A 58 -17.31 -16.54 8.14
CA SER A 58 -17.35 -17.33 6.90
C SER A 58 -18.77 -17.62 6.39
N HIS A 59 -19.78 -17.56 7.26
CA HIS A 59 -21.17 -17.84 6.91
C HIS A 59 -21.88 -16.73 6.14
N LYS A 60 -21.31 -15.52 6.06
CA LYS A 60 -22.01 -14.33 5.53
C LYS A 60 -21.80 -14.09 4.03
N TYR A 61 -20.92 -14.84 3.39
CA TYR A 61 -20.70 -14.81 1.94
C TYR A 61 -21.25 -16.08 1.31
N ASP A 62 -22.31 -15.89 0.53
CA ASP A 62 -23.06 -16.92 -0.21
C ASP A 62 -22.09 -17.86 -0.95
N ARG A 63 -22.04 -19.14 -0.52
CA ARG A 63 -21.25 -20.24 -1.12
C ARG A 63 -21.76 -20.59 -2.52
N ARG A 64 -21.81 -19.63 -3.44
CA ARG A 64 -22.11 -19.92 -4.84
C ARG A 64 -20.90 -20.60 -5.47
N ARG A 65 -20.93 -21.94 -5.48
CA ARG A 65 -20.21 -22.87 -6.37
C ARG A 65 -18.79 -22.43 -6.78
N VAL A 66 -17.93 -22.19 -5.80
CA VAL A 66 -16.49 -22.25 -6.05
C VAL A 66 -16.00 -23.47 -5.28
N ASP A 67 -15.59 -24.51 -6.00
CA ASP A 67 -15.02 -25.70 -5.40
C ASP A 67 -13.65 -25.32 -4.81
N PHE A 68 -13.66 -25.03 -3.51
CA PHE A 68 -12.44 -24.84 -2.76
C PHE A 68 -11.80 -26.21 -2.56
N VAL A 69 -10.60 -26.40 -3.10
CA VAL A 69 -9.79 -27.56 -2.75
C VAL A 69 -9.22 -27.26 -1.36
N ASP A 70 -9.74 -27.95 -0.36
CA ASP A 70 -9.18 -27.97 0.98
C ASP A 70 -7.81 -28.67 0.93
N LEU A 71 -6.74 -27.93 1.22
CA LEU A 71 -5.37 -28.42 1.20
C LEU A 71 -4.91 -28.86 2.59
N GLY A 72 -5.83 -29.26 3.48
CA GLY A 72 -5.76 -29.43 4.95
C GLY A 72 -4.48 -29.93 5.67
N ASN A 73 -3.39 -30.27 4.97
CA ASN A 73 -2.06 -30.53 5.54
C ASN A 73 -0.93 -29.60 5.03
N MET A 74 -1.21 -28.65 4.13
CA MET A 74 -0.18 -27.74 3.63
C MET A 74 0.06 -26.58 4.59
N THR A 75 1.32 -26.22 4.80
CA THR A 75 1.66 -24.97 5.48
C THR A 75 1.21 -23.78 4.63
N ASP A 76 0.88 -22.64 5.26
CA ASP A 76 0.45 -21.43 4.53
C ASP A 76 1.48 -20.95 3.49
N THR A 77 2.76 -21.25 3.71
CA THR A 77 3.82 -20.91 2.75
C THR A 77 3.80 -21.84 1.54
N GLU A 78 3.50 -23.13 1.74
CA GLU A 78 3.35 -24.10 0.66
C GLU A 78 2.11 -23.83 -0.19
N SER A 79 1.00 -23.44 0.44
CA SER A 79 -0.22 -23.09 -0.28
C SER A 79 0.00 -21.86 -1.17
N LEU A 80 0.70 -20.84 -0.68
CA LEU A 80 1.11 -19.67 -1.48
C LEU A 80 2.11 -20.04 -2.57
N GLN A 81 3.05 -20.94 -2.31
CA GLN A 81 4.02 -21.41 -3.30
C GLN A 81 3.31 -22.18 -4.44
N GLU A 82 2.38 -23.08 -4.11
CA GLU A 82 1.58 -23.81 -5.08
C GLU A 82 0.62 -22.88 -5.83
N ALA A 83 0.16 -21.79 -5.20
CA ALA A 83 -0.59 -20.73 -5.85
C ALA A 83 0.21 -20.03 -6.95
N ILE A 84 1.47 -19.70 -6.66
CA ILE A 84 2.35 -18.94 -7.56
C ILE A 84 2.91 -19.82 -8.68
N LYS A 85 3.03 -21.12 -8.42
CA LYS A 85 3.54 -22.10 -9.38
C LYS A 85 2.71 -22.08 -10.67
N GLY A 86 3.37 -21.79 -11.79
CA GLY A 86 2.70 -21.67 -13.10
C GLY A 86 1.95 -20.37 -13.36
N CYS A 87 1.87 -19.41 -12.42
CA CYS A 87 1.24 -18.10 -12.67
C CYS A 87 2.09 -17.21 -13.59
N SER A 88 1.48 -16.60 -14.60
CA SER A 88 2.13 -15.54 -15.40
C SER A 88 1.95 -14.16 -14.77
N VAL A 89 0.86 -13.96 -14.02
CA VAL A 89 0.54 -12.68 -13.37
C VAL A 89 0.05 -12.92 -11.95
N ILE A 90 0.49 -12.07 -11.03
CA ILE A 90 0.07 -11.99 -9.65
C ILE A 90 -0.52 -10.59 -9.44
N ILE A 91 -1.77 -10.52 -8.99
CA ILE A 91 -2.42 -9.25 -8.60
C ILE A 91 -2.59 -9.26 -7.08
N SER A 92 -1.85 -8.41 -6.40
CA SER A 92 -1.91 -8.25 -4.95
C SER A 92 -2.85 -7.10 -4.57
N CYS A 93 -4.00 -7.46 -4.01
CA CYS A 93 -4.96 -6.55 -3.39
C CYS A 93 -4.82 -6.54 -1.85
N VAL A 94 -3.70 -7.05 -1.32
CA VAL A 94 -3.51 -7.21 0.12
C VAL A 94 -3.28 -5.85 0.77
N GLY A 95 -4.18 -5.49 1.67
CA GLY A 95 -4.08 -4.28 2.48
C GLY A 95 -4.87 -4.37 3.78
N GLY A 96 -4.48 -3.57 4.76
CA GLY A 96 -5.13 -3.53 6.05
C GLY A 96 -4.90 -2.19 6.73
N VAL A 97 -5.91 -1.72 7.44
CA VAL A 97 -5.80 -0.52 8.27
C VAL A 97 -5.98 -0.94 9.71
N ARG A 98 -4.98 -0.59 10.54
CA ARG A 98 -4.99 -0.85 11.97
C ARG A 98 -4.92 0.47 12.73
N PRO A 99 -5.89 0.78 13.61
CA PRO A 99 -5.77 1.96 14.45
C PRO A 99 -4.51 1.88 15.31
N SER A 100 -3.79 3.00 15.44
CA SER A 100 -2.63 3.08 16.31
C SER A 100 -3.06 2.88 17.76
N ASN A 101 -2.41 1.96 18.47
CA ASN A 101 -2.56 1.86 19.91
C ASN A 101 -1.51 2.78 20.55
N VAL A 102 -1.95 3.94 21.08
CA VAL A 102 -1.04 4.97 21.58
C VAL A 102 -0.07 4.42 22.64
N TRP A 103 -0.57 3.57 23.52
CA TRP A 103 0.26 2.95 24.55
C TRP A 103 1.29 2.02 23.95
N SER A 104 0.83 1.01 23.20
CA SER A 104 1.73 -0.03 22.71
C SER A 104 2.65 0.49 21.61
N ASP A 105 2.20 1.42 20.76
CA ASP A 105 2.91 1.88 19.56
C ASP A 105 3.84 3.07 19.80
N TYR A 106 3.47 3.99 20.71
CA TYR A 106 4.25 5.21 20.96
C TYR A 106 4.83 5.29 22.38
N LEU A 107 4.10 4.90 23.42
CA LEU A 107 4.49 5.18 24.81
C LEU A 107 5.34 4.08 25.46
N ALA A 108 4.96 2.81 25.33
CA ALA A 108 5.53 1.71 26.11
C ALA A 108 7.02 1.43 25.80
N ARG A 109 7.53 1.86 24.65
CA ARG A 109 8.94 1.68 24.25
C ARG A 109 9.44 2.91 23.48
N PRO A 110 10.02 3.91 24.16
CA PRO A 110 10.23 5.24 23.57
C PRO A 110 11.38 5.32 22.55
N PHE A 111 11.27 6.35 21.69
CA PHE A 111 12.18 6.87 20.64
C PHE A 111 12.71 5.88 19.60
N TRP A 112 13.41 4.82 20.00
CA TRP A 112 14.18 3.98 19.07
C TRP A 112 13.33 3.13 18.13
N ARG A 113 12.09 2.82 18.53
CA ARG A 113 11.17 1.96 17.77
C ARG A 113 10.71 2.59 16.46
N ILE A 114 10.40 3.89 16.48
CA ILE A 114 9.94 4.61 15.28
C ILE A 114 11.04 4.60 14.21
N PHE A 115 12.32 4.56 14.60
CA PHE A 115 13.45 4.48 13.69
C PHE A 115 13.76 3.06 13.19
N ARG A 116 13.32 2.01 13.89
CA ARG A 116 13.50 0.63 13.43
C ARG A 116 12.56 0.33 12.26
N HIS A 117 13.09 -0.29 11.21
CA HIS A 117 12.30 -0.77 10.08
C HIS A 117 11.60 -2.09 10.39
N ASP A 118 12.22 -2.90 11.23
CA ASP A 118 11.69 -4.19 11.61
C ASP A 118 10.79 -4.06 12.84
N VAL A 119 9.55 -4.53 12.66
CA VAL A 119 8.48 -4.50 13.65
C VAL A 119 8.43 -5.80 14.44
N ARG A 120 9.05 -6.86 13.91
CA ARG A 120 9.00 -8.21 14.46
C ARG A 120 9.32 -8.23 15.95
N GLY A 121 10.46 -7.69 16.36
CA GLY A 121 10.90 -7.77 17.76
C GLY A 121 10.03 -7.04 18.81
N TRP A 122 8.92 -6.41 18.43
CA TRP A 122 8.07 -5.69 19.38
C TRP A 122 6.57 -5.74 19.13
N CYS A 123 6.09 -6.08 17.92
CA CYS A 123 4.66 -6.21 17.64
C CYS A 123 4.33 -7.67 17.37
N ASN A 124 3.48 -8.24 18.21
CA ASN A 124 2.92 -9.56 18.00
C ASN A 124 1.54 -9.48 17.32
N ASP A 125 1.11 -8.29 16.92
CA ASP A 125 -0.15 -8.05 16.23
C ASP A 125 0.02 -8.30 14.72
N ASP A 126 -0.56 -9.38 14.24
CA ASP A 126 -0.52 -9.83 12.84
C ASP A 126 -1.21 -8.86 11.86
N ARG A 127 -2.12 -8.01 12.35
CA ARG A 127 -2.81 -6.98 11.57
C ARG A 127 -1.96 -5.72 11.42
N HIS A 128 -0.78 -5.66 12.03
CA HIS A 128 0.07 -4.49 11.91
C HIS A 128 0.45 -4.24 10.43
N PRO A 129 0.39 -2.98 9.92
CA PRO A 129 0.66 -2.67 8.51
C PRO A 129 2.02 -3.16 7.98
N TYR A 130 3.01 -3.32 8.85
CA TYR A 130 4.28 -3.98 8.51
C TYR A 130 4.06 -5.40 7.97
N TYR A 131 3.30 -6.23 8.67
CA TYR A 131 3.04 -7.60 8.26
C TYR A 131 2.17 -7.60 7.01
N VAL A 132 1.02 -6.92 7.09
CA VAL A 132 0.00 -6.93 6.04
C VAL A 132 0.45 -6.30 4.73
N HIS A 133 1.21 -5.19 4.75
CA HIS A 133 1.63 -4.55 3.50
C HIS A 133 3.05 -4.93 3.07
N TYR A 134 4.03 -4.82 3.95
CA TYR A 134 5.43 -5.02 3.57
C TYR A 134 5.82 -6.50 3.53
N TYR A 135 5.60 -7.22 4.62
CA TYR A 135 6.09 -8.59 4.76
C TYR A 135 5.39 -9.57 3.81
N THR A 136 4.06 -9.52 3.71
CA THR A 136 3.30 -10.35 2.74
C THR A 136 3.74 -10.10 1.31
N THR A 137 3.88 -8.83 0.89
CA THR A 137 4.32 -8.47 -0.47
C THR A 137 5.71 -8.99 -0.72
N LYS A 138 6.63 -8.80 0.25
CA LYS A 138 8.00 -9.29 0.13
C LYS A 138 8.04 -10.82 -0.01
N LYS A 139 7.28 -11.55 0.82
CA LYS A 139 7.19 -13.01 0.78
C LYS A 139 6.64 -13.51 -0.56
N ALA A 140 5.56 -12.90 -1.05
CA ALA A 140 4.98 -13.23 -2.35
C ALA A 140 5.95 -12.92 -3.50
N LEU A 141 6.69 -11.80 -3.41
CA LEU A 141 7.72 -11.41 -4.38
C LEU A 141 8.86 -12.43 -4.43
N GLU A 142 9.39 -12.83 -3.27
CA GLU A 142 10.46 -13.84 -3.17
C GLU A 142 10.04 -15.20 -3.75
N LEU A 143 8.80 -15.63 -3.51
CA LEU A 143 8.26 -16.86 -4.09
C LEU A 143 8.08 -16.74 -5.62
N ALA A 144 7.61 -15.59 -6.10
CA ALA A 144 7.51 -15.33 -7.54
C ALA A 144 8.89 -15.33 -8.21
N GLU A 145 9.90 -14.73 -7.60
CA GLU A 145 11.27 -14.75 -8.12
C GLU A 145 11.85 -16.17 -8.15
N ARG A 146 11.58 -17.01 -7.14
CA ARG A 146 11.99 -18.43 -7.15
C ARG A 146 11.32 -19.19 -8.29
N GLU A 147 10.02 -18.98 -8.52
CA GLU A 147 9.29 -19.60 -9.62
C GLU A 147 9.82 -19.13 -10.99
N GLN A 148 10.16 -17.84 -11.13
CA GLN A 148 10.77 -17.31 -12.34
C GLN A 148 12.12 -17.97 -12.63
N LYS A 149 13.00 -18.09 -11.62
CA LYS A 149 14.28 -18.81 -11.76
C LYS A 149 14.08 -20.27 -12.16
N ARG A 150 13.07 -20.93 -11.60
CA ARG A 150 12.73 -22.32 -11.94
C ARG A 150 12.36 -22.43 -13.42
N ARG A 151 11.57 -21.49 -13.97
CA ARG A 151 11.21 -21.47 -15.41
C ARG A 151 12.43 -21.28 -16.29
N GLU A 152 13.30 -20.34 -15.94
CA GLU A 152 14.54 -20.08 -16.67
C GLU A 152 15.45 -21.31 -16.67
N ALA A 153 15.61 -21.99 -15.53
CA ALA A 153 16.39 -23.22 -15.43
C ALA A 153 15.82 -24.37 -16.27
N VAL A 154 14.49 -24.53 -16.31
CA VAL A 154 13.83 -25.56 -17.14
C VAL A 154 14.03 -25.29 -18.62
N ILE A 155 14.00 -24.02 -19.03
CA ILE A 155 14.26 -23.62 -20.41
C ILE A 155 15.73 -23.86 -20.78
N GLN A 156 16.64 -23.41 -19.94
CA GLN A 156 18.07 -23.62 -20.14
C GLN A 156 18.42 -25.10 -20.26
N ALA A 157 17.86 -25.96 -19.40
CA ALA A 157 18.08 -27.40 -19.46
C ALA A 157 17.51 -28.08 -20.72
N GLN A 158 16.50 -27.48 -21.37
CA GLN A 158 16.00 -27.97 -22.66
C GLN A 158 16.86 -27.48 -23.83
N ASP A 159 17.35 -26.23 -23.76
CA ASP A 159 18.28 -25.69 -24.74
C ASP A 159 19.60 -26.49 -24.76
N ASP A 160 20.11 -26.88 -23.57
CA ASP A 160 21.32 -27.72 -23.43
C ASP A 160 21.17 -29.13 -24.02
N ARG A 161 19.93 -29.63 -24.17
CA ARG A 161 19.65 -30.95 -24.79
C ARG A 161 19.63 -30.91 -26.31
N GLY A 162 19.64 -29.73 -26.91
CA GLY A 162 19.52 -29.58 -28.37
C GLY A 162 18.12 -29.89 -28.91
N ASP A 163 17.09 -29.92 -28.05
CA ASP A 163 15.70 -30.04 -28.50
C ASP A 163 15.34 -28.78 -29.29
N PHE A 164 14.96 -28.94 -30.57
CA PHE A 164 14.67 -27.82 -31.47
C PHE A 164 13.45 -27.03 -30.97
N ARG A 165 13.69 -25.97 -30.21
CA ARG A 165 12.63 -25.06 -29.75
C ARG A 165 12.36 -23.99 -30.79
N PRO A 166 11.09 -23.58 -30.97
CA PRO A 166 10.76 -22.36 -31.70
C PRO A 166 11.52 -21.20 -31.07
N LYS A 167 12.24 -20.43 -31.89
CA LYS A 167 13.14 -19.34 -31.49
C LYS A 167 12.44 -18.22 -30.69
N ASP A 168 11.11 -18.24 -30.64
CA ASP A 168 10.27 -17.21 -30.02
C ASP A 168 9.84 -17.52 -28.58
N ASN A 169 10.15 -18.70 -28.06
CA ASN A 169 9.67 -19.14 -26.73
C ASN A 169 10.58 -18.69 -25.57
N SER A 170 10.90 -17.39 -25.49
CA SER A 170 11.47 -16.84 -24.25
C SER A 170 10.49 -17.06 -23.08
N PRO A 171 10.97 -17.37 -21.85
CA PRO A 171 10.08 -17.50 -20.71
C PRO A 171 9.33 -16.19 -20.50
N GLN A 172 7.99 -16.24 -20.56
CA GLN A 172 7.20 -15.10 -20.13
C GLN A 172 7.50 -14.81 -18.67
N ARG A 173 8.01 -13.60 -18.42
CA ARG A 173 8.29 -13.13 -17.06
C ARG A 173 7.01 -13.00 -16.27
N ILE A 174 7.09 -13.39 -15.00
CA ILE A 174 6.00 -13.14 -14.06
C ILE A 174 5.82 -11.64 -13.90
N ARG A 175 4.56 -11.20 -13.92
CA ARG A 175 4.20 -9.83 -13.58
C ARG A 175 3.55 -9.75 -12.21
N PHE A 176 4.01 -8.84 -11.39
CA PHE A 176 3.45 -8.56 -10.07
C PHE A 176 2.80 -7.18 -10.07
N VAL A 177 1.47 -7.15 -10.10
CA VAL A 177 0.67 -5.93 -9.98
C VAL A 177 0.24 -5.77 -8.54
N ARG A 178 0.55 -4.64 -7.90
CA ARG A 178 0.14 -4.32 -6.53
C ARG A 178 -0.77 -3.11 -6.55
N ILE A 179 -1.91 -3.21 -5.87
CA ILE A 179 -2.77 -2.06 -5.58
C ILE A 179 -2.30 -1.44 -4.25
N SER A 180 -1.85 -0.19 -4.33
CA SER A 180 -1.34 0.64 -3.24
C SER A 180 -2.27 1.85 -3.03
N ASP A 181 -1.75 2.99 -2.58
CA ASP A 181 -2.51 4.20 -2.28
C ASP A 181 -1.86 5.44 -2.93
N LEU A 182 -2.66 6.37 -3.45
CA LEU A 182 -2.17 7.64 -3.99
C LEU A 182 -1.45 8.51 -2.97
N CYS A 183 -1.74 8.38 -1.67
CA CYS A 183 -1.06 9.11 -0.60
C CYS A 183 0.47 8.85 -0.58
N LEU A 184 0.94 7.72 -1.13
CA LEU A 184 2.36 7.42 -1.27
C LEU A 184 3.09 8.36 -2.25
N SER A 185 2.35 9.04 -3.11
CA SER A 185 2.87 10.06 -4.01
C SER A 185 3.28 11.34 -3.30
N LYS A 186 2.70 11.58 -2.11
CA LYS A 186 2.89 12.77 -1.30
C LYS A 186 4.12 12.70 -0.42
N GLN A 187 4.55 13.87 0.04
CA GLN A 187 5.61 13.96 1.03
C GLN A 187 5.07 13.55 2.41
N PRO A 188 5.89 12.87 3.24
CA PRO A 188 5.41 12.33 4.51
C PRO A 188 5.02 13.40 5.55
N TRP A 189 5.43 14.65 5.35
CA TRP A 189 5.10 15.81 6.18
C TRP A 189 3.85 16.56 5.72
N GLU A 190 3.23 16.16 4.60
CA GLU A 190 1.91 16.70 4.25
C GLU A 190 0.87 16.27 5.29
N ILE A 191 -0.11 17.14 5.56
CA ILE A 191 -1.07 16.96 6.66
C ILE A 191 -1.78 15.61 6.58
N VAL A 192 -2.23 15.19 5.40
CA VAL A 192 -2.99 13.94 5.23
C VAL A 192 -2.12 12.71 5.56
N PRO A 193 -0.95 12.49 4.92
CA PRO A 193 -0.03 11.41 5.32
C PRO A 193 0.38 11.45 6.79
N LEU A 194 0.61 12.65 7.34
CA LEU A 194 1.03 12.84 8.73
C LEU A 194 -0.05 12.36 9.71
N VAL A 195 -1.28 12.84 9.53
CA VAL A 195 -2.44 12.49 10.36
C VAL A 195 -2.76 11.01 10.21
N SER A 196 -2.90 10.50 8.99
CA SER A 196 -3.21 9.08 8.78
C SER A 196 -2.15 8.17 9.39
N ASN A 197 -0.86 8.46 9.22
CA ASN A 197 0.18 7.66 9.86
C ASN A 197 0.16 7.73 11.40
N ALA A 198 -0.32 8.84 11.99
CA ALA A 198 -0.45 8.99 13.45
C ALA A 198 -1.53 8.07 13.99
N PHE A 199 -2.65 7.99 13.26
CA PHE A 199 -3.83 7.26 13.69
C PHE A 199 -3.90 5.82 13.16
N GLN A 200 -3.12 5.46 12.14
CA GLN A 200 -3.22 4.18 11.43
C GLN A 200 -1.90 3.38 11.41
N SER A 201 -1.20 3.32 12.53
CA SER A 201 0.01 2.50 12.72
C SER A 201 1.09 2.70 11.64
N ILE A 202 1.28 3.94 11.17
CA ILE A 202 2.26 4.30 10.13
C ILE A 202 2.06 3.52 8.80
N VAL A 203 0.82 3.29 8.39
CA VAL A 203 0.44 2.51 7.19
C VAL A 203 1.22 2.90 5.93
N PHE A 204 1.39 4.20 5.65
CA PHE A 204 2.04 4.66 4.42
C PHE A 204 3.54 4.38 4.40
N ARG A 205 4.19 4.26 5.56
CA ARG A 205 5.60 3.84 5.61
C ARG A 205 5.76 2.42 5.09
N TYR A 206 4.91 1.50 5.52
CA TYR A 206 5.05 0.09 5.16
C TYR A 206 4.57 -0.19 3.74
N GLN A 207 3.59 0.55 3.25
CA GLN A 207 3.25 0.54 1.82
C GLN A 207 4.40 1.07 0.95
N ASP A 208 5.09 2.16 1.35
CA ASP A 208 6.28 2.66 0.65
C ASP A 208 7.43 1.63 0.70
N MET A 209 7.62 0.94 1.81
CA MET A 209 8.58 -0.18 1.92
C MET A 209 8.22 -1.35 0.99
N ALA A 210 6.93 -1.67 0.85
CA ALA A 210 6.47 -2.72 -0.07
C ALA A 210 6.76 -2.36 -1.53
N GLU A 211 6.50 -1.11 -1.94
CA GLU A 211 6.84 -0.64 -3.28
C GLU A 211 8.35 -0.65 -3.55
N ARG A 212 9.17 -0.32 -2.56
CA ARG A 212 10.63 -0.42 -2.70
C ARG A 212 11.09 -1.85 -2.87
N ALA A 213 10.51 -2.80 -2.13
CA ALA A 213 10.80 -4.22 -2.35
C ALA A 213 10.46 -4.63 -3.80
N MET A 214 9.35 -4.14 -4.35
CA MET A 214 9.00 -4.35 -5.76
C MET A 214 9.98 -3.68 -6.75
N GLU A 215 10.50 -2.49 -6.43
CA GLU A 215 11.54 -1.80 -7.22
C GLU A 215 12.88 -2.55 -7.20
N GLU A 216 13.19 -3.24 -6.09
CA GLU A 216 14.43 -3.98 -5.89
C GLU A 216 14.43 -5.35 -6.59
N SER A 217 13.25 -5.88 -6.96
CA SER A 217 13.14 -7.14 -7.70
C SER A 217 13.86 -7.06 -9.05
N THR A 218 14.73 -8.04 -9.30
CA THR A 218 15.53 -8.11 -10.53
C THR A 218 15.07 -9.17 -11.52
N LEU A 219 14.05 -9.96 -11.20
CA LEU A 219 13.67 -11.13 -12.01
C LEU A 219 12.26 -11.02 -12.59
N ILE A 220 11.37 -10.30 -11.91
CA ILE A 220 9.98 -10.17 -12.31
C ILE A 220 9.62 -8.71 -12.61
N ASP A 221 8.65 -8.52 -13.50
CA ASP A 221 8.15 -7.19 -13.82
C ASP A 221 7.15 -6.75 -12.76
N THR A 222 7.27 -5.53 -12.27
CA THR A 222 6.44 -5.05 -11.15
C THR A 222 5.69 -3.76 -11.51
N ILE A 223 4.42 -3.68 -11.09
CA ILE A 223 3.56 -2.51 -11.31
C ILE A 223 2.90 -2.13 -10.00
N ALA A 224 3.17 -0.93 -9.50
CA ALA A 224 2.47 -0.36 -8.36
C ALA A 224 1.37 0.59 -8.85
N LEU A 225 0.11 0.18 -8.68
CA LEU A 225 -1.08 0.95 -9.00
C LEU A 225 -1.53 1.73 -7.76
N ARG A 226 -1.59 3.06 -7.86
CA ARG A 226 -1.92 3.99 -6.78
C ARG A 226 -3.24 4.70 -7.12
N PRO A 227 -4.38 4.03 -6.88
CA PRO A 227 -5.67 4.68 -7.04
C PRO A 227 -5.82 5.84 -6.06
N GLY A 228 -6.58 6.84 -6.48
CA GLY A 228 -7.17 7.83 -5.57
C GLY A 228 -8.14 7.19 -4.58
N ASP A 229 -8.94 8.02 -3.93
CA ASP A 229 -9.98 7.59 -3.01
C ASP A 229 -10.98 6.69 -3.76
N LEU A 230 -11.21 5.50 -3.22
CA LEU A 230 -12.04 4.49 -3.87
C LEU A 230 -13.53 4.75 -3.63
N THR A 231 -14.31 4.84 -4.70
CA THR A 231 -15.78 4.87 -4.66
C THR A 231 -16.39 3.56 -5.17
N ASP A 232 -17.60 3.26 -4.71
CA ASP A 232 -18.42 2.13 -5.20
C ASP A 232 -19.40 2.61 -6.30
N GLU A 233 -19.38 3.89 -6.66
CA GLU A 233 -20.15 4.45 -7.78
C GLU A 233 -19.61 3.92 -9.11
N LEU A 234 -20.51 3.75 -10.08
CA LEU A 234 -20.16 3.41 -11.45
C LEU A 234 -19.80 4.67 -12.21
N ARG A 235 -18.72 4.58 -12.98
CA ARG A 235 -18.25 5.70 -13.79
C ARG A 235 -19.26 6.02 -14.90
N ASP A 236 -19.68 7.28 -15.00
CA ASP A 236 -20.41 7.75 -16.17
C ASP A 236 -19.45 8.07 -17.32
N ALA A 237 -19.47 7.25 -18.37
CA ALA A 237 -18.60 7.39 -19.54
C ALA A 237 -18.86 8.68 -20.35
N GLU A 238 -20.06 9.27 -20.25
CA GLU A 238 -20.42 10.48 -20.99
C GLU A 238 -19.82 11.73 -20.35
N THR A 239 -19.71 11.78 -19.03
CA THR A 239 -19.23 12.96 -18.29
C THR A 239 -17.78 12.81 -17.80
N THR A 240 -17.36 11.58 -17.53
CA THR A 240 -16.05 11.28 -16.93
C THR A 240 -15.19 10.35 -17.77
N SER A 241 -13.90 10.32 -17.48
CA SER A 241 -12.90 9.51 -18.15
C SER A 241 -11.83 9.09 -17.16
N LEU A 242 -11.15 7.99 -17.40
CA LEU A 242 -10.09 7.48 -16.54
C LEU A 242 -8.75 8.15 -16.90
N GLN A 243 -8.05 8.71 -15.92
CA GLN A 243 -6.71 9.26 -16.10
C GLN A 243 -5.68 8.36 -15.40
N VAL A 244 -4.61 8.02 -16.11
CA VAL A 244 -3.46 7.27 -15.57
C VAL A 244 -2.17 8.08 -15.74
N SER A 245 -1.44 8.26 -14.64
CA SER A 245 -0.17 9.00 -14.58
C SER A 245 0.99 8.05 -14.34
N LEU A 246 1.93 8.00 -15.30
CA LEU A 246 3.20 7.25 -15.23
C LEU A 246 4.15 7.71 -14.12
N ARG A 247 3.92 8.88 -13.54
CA ARG A 247 4.77 9.42 -12.48
C ARG A 247 4.42 8.84 -11.12
N GLY A 248 3.33 8.08 -11.01
CA GLY A 248 2.76 7.66 -9.74
C GLY A 248 2.33 8.84 -8.87
N LYS A 249 2.01 10.00 -9.48
CA LYS A 249 1.56 11.22 -8.80
C LYS A 249 0.35 11.83 -9.51
N LEU A 250 -0.62 12.26 -8.72
CA LEU A 250 -1.79 13.06 -9.13
C LEU A 250 -2.07 14.14 -8.06
N SER A 251 -2.79 15.19 -8.47
CA SER A 251 -3.31 16.21 -7.53
C SER A 251 -4.57 15.69 -6.84
N TYR A 252 -4.81 16.15 -5.60
CA TYR A 252 -6.09 15.96 -4.91
C TYR A 252 -7.07 17.08 -5.29
N PRO A 253 -8.40 16.82 -5.26
CA PRO A 253 -9.04 15.52 -5.02
C PRO A 253 -8.75 14.52 -6.16
N ALA A 254 -8.74 13.25 -5.81
CA ALA A 254 -8.49 12.14 -6.72
C ALA A 254 -9.40 11.00 -6.29
N VAL A 255 -10.46 10.74 -7.03
CA VAL A 255 -11.45 9.67 -6.77
C VAL A 255 -11.45 8.71 -7.96
N VAL A 256 -11.68 7.42 -7.72
CA VAL A 256 -11.81 6.42 -8.77
C VAL A 256 -12.69 5.26 -8.29
N GLY A 257 -13.52 4.72 -9.18
CA GLY A 257 -14.37 3.56 -8.91
C GLY A 257 -13.55 2.29 -8.77
N ARG A 258 -13.98 1.38 -7.89
CA ARG A 258 -13.29 0.09 -7.69
C ARG A 258 -13.27 -0.76 -8.96
N GLU A 259 -14.30 -0.67 -9.79
CA GLU A 259 -14.39 -1.41 -11.05
C GLU A 259 -13.30 -0.98 -12.04
N ASP A 260 -13.14 0.33 -12.29
CA ASP A 260 -12.06 0.84 -13.15
C ASP A 260 -10.65 0.48 -12.64
N VAL A 261 -10.46 0.45 -11.32
CA VAL A 261 -9.17 0.03 -10.73
C VAL A 261 -8.92 -1.45 -10.99
N ALA A 262 -9.95 -2.29 -10.88
CA ALA A 262 -9.85 -3.72 -11.18
C ALA A 262 -9.60 -3.95 -12.68
N GLU A 263 -10.35 -3.29 -13.56
CA GLU A 263 -10.14 -3.35 -15.01
C GLU A 263 -8.74 -2.89 -15.40
N LEU A 264 -8.24 -1.83 -14.77
CA LEU A 264 -6.89 -1.34 -15.03
C LEU A 264 -5.81 -2.28 -14.52
N ALA A 265 -6.02 -2.95 -13.38
CA ALA A 265 -5.13 -4.00 -12.90
C ALA A 265 -5.10 -5.20 -13.86
N VAL A 266 -6.25 -5.57 -14.43
CA VAL A 266 -6.35 -6.61 -15.47
C VAL A 266 -5.69 -6.15 -16.77
N ALA A 267 -5.93 -4.93 -17.24
CA ALA A 267 -5.28 -4.39 -18.42
C ALA A 267 -3.74 -4.35 -18.26
N ALA A 268 -3.27 -3.98 -17.06
CA ALA A 268 -1.85 -4.01 -16.70
C ALA A 268 -1.30 -5.45 -16.65
N SER A 269 -2.13 -6.45 -16.34
CA SER A 269 -1.75 -7.87 -16.33
C SER A 269 -1.65 -8.47 -17.74
N LEU A 270 -2.57 -8.13 -18.63
CA LEU A 270 -2.69 -8.72 -19.97
C LEU A 270 -1.64 -8.19 -20.95
N PHE A 271 -1.10 -7.01 -20.68
CA PHE A 271 -0.18 -6.38 -21.60
C PHE A 271 1.09 -7.22 -21.80
N GLN A 272 1.32 -7.79 -22.97
CA GLN A 272 2.63 -8.38 -23.24
C GLN A 272 3.61 -7.24 -23.47
N GLY A 273 4.74 -7.23 -22.74
CA GLY A 273 5.80 -6.26 -23.00
C GLY A 273 6.30 -6.46 -24.43
N CYS A 274 5.76 -5.73 -25.41
CA CYS A 274 6.14 -5.78 -26.84
C CYS A 274 7.59 -5.35 -27.12
N ASP A 275 8.50 -5.44 -26.17
CA ASP A 275 9.93 -5.31 -26.44
C ASP A 275 10.43 -6.51 -27.29
N VAL A 276 9.67 -7.61 -27.34
CA VAL A 276 10.01 -8.80 -28.15
C VAL A 276 9.80 -8.58 -29.66
N THR A 277 8.85 -7.75 -30.10
CA THR A 277 8.50 -7.70 -31.54
C THR A 277 9.40 -6.79 -32.36
N ASN A 278 10.10 -5.84 -31.73
CA ASN A 278 10.89 -4.82 -32.44
C ASN A 278 12.38 -4.82 -32.06
N ALA A 279 12.80 -5.60 -31.06
CA ALA A 279 14.21 -5.86 -30.86
C ALA A 279 14.68 -6.71 -32.05
N THR A 280 15.40 -6.09 -32.98
CA THR A 280 16.09 -6.79 -34.06
C THR A 280 16.80 -8.00 -33.48
N ALA A 281 16.61 -9.17 -34.10
CA ALA A 281 16.98 -10.51 -33.63
C ALA A 281 18.47 -10.73 -33.25
N THR A 282 19.27 -9.67 -33.24
CA THR A 282 20.69 -9.62 -32.95
C THR A 282 21.02 -9.14 -31.53
N THR A 283 20.10 -8.49 -30.80
CA THR A 283 20.39 -8.11 -29.41
C THR A 283 20.10 -9.31 -28.51
N GLU A 284 21.13 -9.87 -27.89
CA GLU A 284 21.02 -11.02 -26.99
C GLU A 284 19.93 -10.78 -25.93
N MET A 285 18.92 -11.64 -25.90
CA MET A 285 17.79 -11.57 -24.96
C MET A 285 18.20 -11.59 -23.48
N LYS A 286 19.46 -11.92 -23.18
CA LYS A 286 20.00 -12.01 -21.81
C LYS A 286 19.95 -10.68 -21.04
N ASP A 287 19.85 -9.54 -21.74
CA ASP A 287 19.97 -8.22 -21.11
C ASP A 287 18.66 -7.43 -20.93
N ILE A 288 17.49 -8.04 -21.16
CA ILE A 288 16.23 -7.34 -20.88
C ILE A 288 16.13 -7.14 -19.36
N LYS A 289 16.37 -5.93 -18.86
CA LYS A 289 16.18 -5.64 -17.43
C LYS A 289 14.68 -5.70 -17.09
N PRO A 290 14.30 -6.29 -15.95
CA PRO A 290 12.92 -6.20 -15.47
C PRO A 290 12.54 -4.73 -15.32
N PHE A 291 11.25 -4.44 -15.42
CA PHE A 291 10.78 -3.09 -15.21
C PHE A 291 9.92 -2.94 -13.98
N HIS A 292 10.03 -1.77 -13.37
CA HIS A 292 9.13 -1.30 -12.32
C HIS A 292 8.37 -0.09 -12.84
N MET A 293 7.04 -0.10 -12.72
CA MET A 293 6.18 1.04 -13.08
C MET A 293 5.33 1.49 -11.89
N LYS A 294 5.20 2.82 -11.73
CA LYS A 294 4.27 3.43 -10.77
C LYS A 294 3.18 4.16 -11.52
N LEU A 295 1.95 3.71 -11.33
CA LEU A 295 0.78 4.27 -11.96
C LEU A 295 -0.06 4.94 -10.89
N ALA A 296 -0.46 6.19 -11.10
CA ALA A 296 -1.46 6.85 -10.27
C ALA A 296 -2.73 7.05 -11.08
N THR A 297 -3.89 6.81 -10.48
CA THR A 297 -5.16 6.76 -11.23
C THR A 297 -6.24 7.57 -10.55
N ARG A 298 -7.07 8.23 -11.35
CA ARG A 298 -8.27 8.95 -10.92
C ARG A 298 -9.25 9.08 -12.08
N TRP A 299 -10.50 9.42 -11.78
CA TRP A 299 -11.44 9.96 -12.74
C TRP A 299 -11.12 11.42 -13.07
N VAL A 300 -11.39 11.80 -14.31
CA VAL A 300 -11.33 13.18 -14.78
C VAL A 300 -12.55 13.52 -15.62
N GLY A 301 -13.05 14.73 -15.52
CA GLY A 301 -14.27 15.13 -16.20
C GLY A 301 -15.18 15.97 -15.33
N GLU A 302 -16.44 16.07 -15.75
CA GLU A 302 -17.47 16.85 -15.09
C GLU A 302 -18.16 16.06 -13.98
N TYR A 303 -18.94 16.78 -13.19
CA TYR A 303 -19.62 16.35 -11.95
C TYR A 303 -20.25 14.95 -12.05
N GLU A 304 -19.78 14.04 -11.19
CA GLU A 304 -20.71 13.12 -10.52
C GLU A 304 -21.29 13.87 -9.32
N GLU A 305 -22.56 13.66 -8.99
CA GLU A 305 -23.30 14.41 -7.97
C GLU A 305 -22.57 14.54 -6.62
N HIS A 306 -21.63 13.63 -6.32
CA HIS A 306 -20.92 13.53 -5.04
C HIS A 306 -19.42 13.90 -5.11
N CYS A 307 -18.88 14.23 -6.29
CA CYS A 307 -17.45 14.46 -6.49
C CYS A 307 -17.16 15.84 -7.08
N ALA A 308 -16.21 16.57 -6.49
CA ALA A 308 -15.69 17.79 -7.09
C ALA A 308 -15.05 17.48 -8.47
N PRO A 309 -15.17 18.38 -9.46
CA PRO A 309 -14.59 18.17 -10.78
C PRO A 309 -13.08 17.99 -10.69
N GLN A 310 -12.57 17.00 -11.43
CA GLN A 310 -11.17 16.57 -11.39
C GLN A 310 -10.55 16.68 -12.79
N GLY A 311 -9.53 17.51 -12.95
CA GLY A 311 -8.85 17.66 -14.26
C GLY A 311 -9.81 18.03 -15.40
N LYS A 312 -9.44 17.70 -16.64
CA LYS A 312 -10.31 17.87 -17.82
C LYS A 312 -10.55 16.50 -18.45
N LYS A 313 -11.77 16.24 -18.98
CA LYS A 313 -12.13 14.96 -19.62
C LYS A 313 -11.09 14.52 -20.68
N LYS A 314 -10.61 15.48 -21.48
CA LYS A 314 -9.57 15.28 -22.50
C LYS A 314 -8.23 14.71 -21.99
N ASP A 315 -7.98 14.80 -20.70
CA ASP A 315 -6.76 14.28 -20.06
C ASP A 315 -6.88 12.78 -19.73
N GLY A 316 -8.09 12.22 -19.79
CA GLY A 316 -8.41 10.81 -19.54
C GLY A 316 -8.69 10.01 -20.81
N GLN A 317 -9.04 8.73 -20.67
CA GLN A 317 -9.55 7.86 -21.72
C GLN A 317 -10.85 7.19 -21.25
N GLU A 318 -11.65 6.69 -22.18
CA GLU A 318 -12.94 6.07 -21.88
C GLU A 318 -12.80 4.68 -21.23
N ASP A 319 -11.71 3.97 -21.52
CA ASP A 319 -11.50 2.57 -21.11
C ASP A 319 -10.11 2.41 -20.45
N ALA A 320 -10.05 1.59 -19.40
CA ALA A 320 -8.84 1.18 -18.71
C ALA A 320 -7.80 0.55 -19.64
N TYR A 321 -8.23 -0.24 -20.64
CA TYR A 321 -7.31 -0.82 -21.62
C TYR A 321 -6.67 0.26 -22.50
N GLN A 322 -7.45 1.23 -22.99
CA GLN A 322 -6.93 2.36 -23.76
C GLN A 322 -5.97 3.23 -22.93
N CYS A 323 -6.34 3.51 -21.67
CA CYS A 323 -5.47 4.16 -20.69
C CYS A 323 -4.11 3.45 -20.59
N MET A 324 -4.13 2.14 -20.38
CA MET A 324 -2.93 1.36 -20.18
C MET A 324 -2.07 1.30 -21.45
N SER A 325 -2.69 1.06 -22.61
CA SER A 325 -2.01 1.04 -23.92
C SER A 325 -1.33 2.37 -24.23
N ARG A 326 -2.02 3.50 -24.02
CA ARG A 326 -1.44 4.85 -24.18
C ARG A 326 -0.29 5.09 -23.20
N THR A 327 -0.50 4.73 -21.94
CA THR A 327 0.49 4.85 -20.84
C THR A 327 1.77 4.10 -21.19
N LEU A 328 1.67 2.88 -21.69
CA LEU A 328 2.81 2.05 -22.06
C LEU A 328 3.53 2.55 -23.32
N ARG A 329 2.79 3.06 -24.31
CA ARG A 329 3.40 3.73 -25.48
C ARG A 329 4.25 4.92 -25.06
N ILE A 330 3.78 5.72 -24.11
CA ILE A 330 4.53 6.87 -23.57
C ILE A 330 5.77 6.39 -22.81
N GLU A 331 5.64 5.38 -21.95
CA GLU A 331 6.75 4.84 -21.18
C GLU A 331 7.84 4.25 -22.09
N ARG A 332 7.46 3.55 -23.16
CA ARG A 332 8.40 3.06 -24.18
C ARG A 332 9.20 4.19 -24.82
N LYS A 333 8.51 5.23 -25.30
CA LYS A 333 9.16 6.41 -25.89
C LYS A 333 10.14 7.05 -24.90
N ARG A 334 9.74 7.15 -23.62
CA ARG A 334 10.57 7.71 -22.56
C ARG A 334 11.81 6.86 -22.29
N ARG A 335 11.69 5.53 -22.27
CA ARG A 335 12.81 4.60 -22.09
C ARG A 335 13.76 4.62 -23.29
N ALA A 336 13.23 4.64 -24.51
CA ALA A 336 14.04 4.76 -25.72
C ALA A 336 14.85 6.06 -25.70
N LEU A 337 14.23 7.18 -25.30
CA LEU A 337 14.94 8.46 -25.14
C LEU A 337 15.98 8.40 -24.02
N ALA A 338 15.66 7.80 -22.87
CA ALA A 338 16.58 7.66 -21.75
C ALA A 338 17.80 6.79 -22.10
N ARG A 339 17.61 5.72 -22.90
CA ARG A 339 18.71 4.89 -23.40
C ARG A 339 19.64 5.69 -24.31
N LYS A 340 19.09 6.44 -25.26
CA LYS A 340 19.89 7.33 -26.12
C LYS A 340 20.69 8.35 -25.30
N GLN A 341 20.06 8.97 -24.31
CA GLN A 341 20.75 9.91 -23.41
C GLN A 341 21.83 9.22 -22.56
N GLU A 342 21.61 7.98 -22.14
CA GLU A 342 22.61 7.21 -21.39
C GLU A 342 23.78 6.80 -22.29
N GLU A 343 23.53 6.41 -23.54
CA GLU A 343 24.55 6.13 -24.55
C GLU A 343 25.39 7.38 -24.84
N GLU A 344 24.75 8.53 -25.12
CA GLU A 344 25.42 9.82 -25.29
C GLU A 344 26.27 10.22 -24.07
N GLN A 345 25.75 9.98 -22.84
CA GLN A 345 26.49 10.26 -21.61
C GLN A 345 27.68 9.30 -21.39
N ARG A 346 27.53 8.02 -21.76
CA ARG A 346 28.61 7.02 -21.68
C ARG A 346 29.74 7.34 -22.66
N GLU A 347 29.40 7.79 -23.87
CA GLU A 347 30.37 8.24 -24.86
C GLU A 347 31.09 9.52 -24.39
N ALA A 348 30.37 10.45 -23.76
CA ALA A 348 30.94 11.71 -23.28
C ALA A 348 31.86 11.56 -22.06
N ALA A 349 31.62 10.59 -21.16
CA ALA A 349 32.32 10.50 -19.89
C ALA A 349 32.43 9.07 -19.32
N PRO A 350 33.21 8.16 -19.93
CA PRO A 350 33.30 6.76 -19.51
C PRO A 350 33.77 6.61 -18.05
N PHE A 351 34.68 7.49 -17.60
CA PHE A 351 35.29 7.42 -16.26
C PHE A 351 34.32 7.74 -15.10
N PHE A 352 33.26 8.52 -15.32
CA PHE A 352 32.35 8.95 -14.24
C PHE A 352 31.18 7.99 -13.99
N THR A 353 30.99 6.98 -14.83
CA THR A 353 29.82 6.08 -14.79
C THR A 353 29.80 5.20 -13.54
N GLU A 354 30.93 4.59 -13.17
CA GLU A 354 31.02 3.73 -11.98
C GLU A 354 30.77 4.50 -10.68
N VAL A 355 31.36 5.70 -10.55
CA VAL A 355 31.17 6.56 -9.38
C VAL A 355 29.73 7.04 -9.29
N ALA A 356 29.12 7.42 -10.42
CA ALA A 356 27.72 7.83 -10.47
C ALA A 356 26.77 6.69 -10.04
N ASP A 357 27.06 5.46 -10.45
CA ASP A 357 26.26 4.28 -10.07
C ASP A 357 26.44 3.91 -8.60
N ALA A 358 27.67 4.01 -8.06
CA ALA A 358 27.91 3.87 -6.62
C ALA A 358 27.14 4.93 -5.81
N ILE A 359 27.20 6.20 -6.23
CA ILE A 359 26.46 7.30 -5.60
C ILE A 359 24.94 7.06 -5.68
N LYS A 360 24.42 6.64 -6.85
CA LYS A 360 23.00 6.29 -7.00
C LYS A 360 22.60 5.16 -6.06
N LYS A 361 23.41 4.11 -5.91
CA LYS A 361 23.15 2.97 -5.02
C LYS A 361 23.14 3.41 -3.55
N VAL A 362 24.08 4.24 -3.14
CA VAL A 362 24.12 4.82 -1.78
C VAL A 362 22.92 5.74 -1.53
N LYS A 363 22.59 6.60 -2.50
CA LYS A 363 21.44 7.52 -2.41
C LYS A 363 20.12 6.74 -2.32
N ARG A 364 19.93 5.67 -3.09
CA ARG A 364 18.76 4.78 -3.00
C ARG A 364 18.61 4.17 -1.61
N ARG A 365 19.70 3.67 -1.01
CA ARG A 365 19.69 3.09 0.35
C ARG A 365 19.38 4.12 1.44
N ARG A 366 19.78 5.39 1.27
CA ARG A 366 19.57 6.46 2.26
C ARG A 366 18.23 7.19 2.12
N LEU A 367 17.50 7.02 1.02
CA LEU A 367 16.25 7.73 0.73
C LEU A 367 15.02 7.08 1.37
N LEU A 368 15.14 6.49 2.57
CA LEU A 368 13.93 6.26 3.36
C LEU A 368 13.32 7.62 3.66
N LYS A 369 12.11 7.84 3.13
CA LYS A 369 11.35 9.03 3.45
C LYS A 369 11.34 9.13 4.98
N PRO A 370 11.52 10.34 5.55
CA PRO A 370 11.69 10.51 6.99
C PRO A 370 10.37 10.34 7.76
N TYR A 371 9.55 9.34 7.41
CA TYR A 371 8.31 8.97 8.10
C TYR A 371 8.54 8.89 9.60
N ALA A 372 9.66 8.30 10.04
CA ALA A 372 10.02 8.21 11.44
C ALA A 372 10.09 9.60 12.13
N ILE A 373 10.79 10.54 11.53
CA ILE A 373 10.98 11.89 12.06
C ILE A 373 9.68 12.69 11.98
N CYS A 374 9.00 12.63 10.82
CA CYS A 374 7.73 13.30 10.60
C CYS A 374 6.67 12.82 11.60
N MET A 375 6.67 11.56 12.00
CA MET A 375 5.73 11.02 12.98
C MET A 375 6.12 11.32 14.42
N ALA A 376 7.39 11.21 14.76
CA ALA A 376 7.88 11.48 16.10
C ALA A 376 7.56 12.92 16.53
N LEU A 377 7.87 13.89 15.67
CA LEU A 377 7.86 15.31 16.05
C LEU A 377 6.47 15.82 16.51
N PRO A 378 5.35 15.61 15.79
CA PRO A 378 4.02 16.03 16.24
C PRO A 378 3.55 15.31 17.51
N VAL A 379 3.81 14.00 17.62
CA VAL A 379 3.43 13.21 18.80
C VAL A 379 4.14 13.74 20.04
N TYR A 380 5.43 14.04 19.94
CA TYR A 380 6.19 14.58 21.07
C TYR A 380 5.86 16.04 21.38
N ILE A 381 5.56 16.87 20.36
CA ILE A 381 5.02 18.21 20.60
C ILE A 381 3.71 18.11 21.37
N PHE A 382 2.81 17.21 20.97
CA PHE A 382 1.52 17.02 21.65
C PHE A 382 1.70 16.52 23.09
N ILE A 383 2.56 15.53 23.31
CA ILE A 383 2.90 15.03 24.66
C ILE A 383 3.51 16.16 25.50
N GLY A 384 4.44 16.92 24.94
CA GLY A 384 5.07 18.05 25.62
C GLY A 384 4.07 19.15 25.99
N LEU A 385 3.13 19.47 25.10
CA LEU A 385 2.02 20.40 25.38
C LEU A 385 1.08 19.86 26.45
N ALA A 386 0.71 18.57 26.40
CA ALA A 386 -0.13 17.94 27.40
C ALA A 386 0.52 17.94 28.79
N ILE A 387 1.81 17.57 28.87
CA ILE A 387 2.59 17.65 30.12
C ILE A 387 2.65 19.08 30.62
N ARG A 388 2.91 20.06 29.74
CA ARG A 388 2.92 21.48 30.12
C ARG A 388 1.56 21.92 30.65
N SER A 389 0.46 21.55 30.01
CA SER A 389 -0.91 21.85 30.47
C SER A 389 -1.19 21.21 31.83
N LEU A 390 -0.75 19.97 32.06
CA LEU A 390 -0.85 19.26 33.34
C LEU A 390 -0.01 19.92 34.44
N LEU A 391 1.19 20.41 34.13
CA LEU A 391 2.03 21.13 35.09
C LEU A 391 1.53 22.55 35.39
N LEU A 392 0.78 23.16 34.48
CA LEU A 392 0.16 24.47 34.68
C LEU A 392 -1.19 24.38 35.42
N LEU A 393 -1.85 23.22 35.43
CA LEU A 393 -3.11 22.97 36.15
C LEU A 393 -3.05 23.30 37.66
N PRO A 394 -1.98 22.98 38.42
CA PRO A 394 -1.82 23.41 39.81
C PRO A 394 -1.75 24.93 39.98
N GLY A 395 -1.12 25.64 39.05
CA GLY A 395 -1.07 27.11 39.03
C GLY A 395 -2.44 27.71 38.70
N LEU A 396 -3.16 27.13 37.75
CA LEU A 396 -4.55 27.49 37.44
C LEU A 396 -5.48 27.23 38.62
N ASN A 397 -5.32 26.15 39.38
CA ASN A 397 -6.11 25.90 40.59
C ASN A 397 -5.92 26.97 41.67
N ARG A 398 -4.78 27.69 41.68
CA ARG A 398 -4.58 28.85 42.56
C ARG A 398 -5.18 30.13 41.99
N VAL A 399 -5.25 30.28 40.67
CA VAL A 399 -5.78 31.50 39.99
C VAL A 399 -7.29 31.45 39.80
N VAL A 400 -7.89 30.27 39.65
CA VAL A 400 -9.33 30.06 39.45
C VAL A 400 -10.18 30.66 40.59
N PRO A 401 -9.84 30.55 41.89
CA PRO A 401 -10.57 31.22 42.96
C PRO A 401 -10.60 32.75 42.81
N TYR A 402 -9.46 33.35 42.44
CA TYR A 402 -9.34 34.80 42.25
C TYR A 402 -10.09 35.26 40.99
N ALA A 403 -9.97 34.52 39.88
CA ALA A 403 -10.69 34.81 38.65
C ALA A 403 -12.21 34.66 38.84
N MET A 404 -12.67 33.67 39.61
CA MET A 404 -14.08 33.50 39.97
C MET A 404 -14.59 34.61 40.89
N GLY A 405 -13.77 35.14 41.80
CA GLY A 405 -14.10 36.32 42.60
C GLY A 405 -14.22 37.61 41.78
N VAL A 406 -13.32 37.80 40.81
CA VAL A 406 -13.39 38.95 39.87
C VAL A 406 -14.58 38.80 38.92
N LEU A 407 -14.88 37.60 38.44
CA LEU A 407 -16.06 37.32 37.61
C LEU A 407 -17.38 37.44 38.38
N SER A 408 -17.42 37.15 39.69
CA SER A 408 -18.63 37.39 40.49
C SER A 408 -18.88 38.88 40.67
N LEU A 409 -17.83 39.70 40.80
CA LEU A 409 -17.92 41.17 40.80
C LEU A 409 -18.31 41.72 39.42
N ALA A 410 -17.82 41.12 38.33
CA ALA A 410 -18.16 41.52 36.96
C ALA A 410 -19.58 41.10 36.53
N LYS A 411 -20.19 40.12 37.23
CA LYS A 411 -21.55 39.62 36.96
C LYS A 411 -22.62 40.70 37.09
N GLU A 412 -22.39 41.74 37.88
CA GLU A 412 -23.32 42.88 38.02
C GLU A 412 -23.28 43.86 36.84
N ARG A 413 -22.29 43.76 35.94
CA ARG A 413 -22.11 44.69 34.82
C ARG A 413 -22.18 44.06 33.43
N LEU A 414 -22.34 42.74 33.33
CA LEU A 414 -22.37 42.04 32.05
C LEU A 414 -23.80 41.86 31.51
N PRO A 415 -24.05 42.16 30.22
CA PRO A 415 -25.36 41.93 29.60
C PRO A 415 -25.76 40.46 29.67
N ALA A 416 -27.05 40.19 29.98
CA ALA A 416 -27.58 38.85 30.24
C ALA A 416 -27.25 37.80 29.16
N ARG A 417 -27.04 38.22 27.91
CA ARG A 417 -26.68 37.33 26.80
C ARG A 417 -25.30 36.68 26.92
N TRP A 418 -24.34 37.32 27.59
CA TRP A 418 -22.99 36.79 27.77
C TRP A 418 -22.87 35.87 28.98
N ALA A 419 -23.69 36.08 30.01
CA ALA A 419 -23.71 35.22 31.20
C ALA A 419 -24.06 33.77 30.86
N SER A 420 -25.00 33.56 29.93
CA SER A 420 -25.45 32.23 29.48
C SER A 420 -24.34 31.45 28.77
N PHE A 421 -23.54 32.12 27.95
CA PHE A 421 -22.43 31.51 27.21
C PHE A 421 -21.31 31.06 28.15
N TRP A 422 -20.93 31.90 29.12
CA TRP A 422 -19.91 31.57 30.11
C TRP A 422 -20.36 30.46 31.08
N LEU A 423 -21.63 30.44 31.49
CA LEU A 423 -22.19 29.35 32.30
C LEU A 423 -22.20 28.03 31.54
N TRP A 424 -22.41 28.05 30.21
CA TRP A 424 -22.32 26.85 29.38
C TRP A 424 -20.90 26.29 29.29
N ILE A 425 -19.88 27.14 29.09
CA ILE A 425 -18.46 26.72 29.09
C ILE A 425 -18.05 26.14 30.45
N ILE A 426 -18.47 26.76 31.56
CA ILE A 426 -18.18 26.27 32.92
C ILE A 426 -18.90 24.93 33.21
N SER A 427 -20.10 24.74 32.67
CA SER A 427 -20.82 23.46 32.76
C SER A 427 -20.13 22.35 31.97
N LEU A 428 -19.62 22.67 30.77
CA LEU A 428 -18.88 21.74 29.93
C LEU A 428 -17.58 21.29 30.61
N SER A 429 -16.82 22.23 31.20
CA SER A 429 -15.57 21.91 31.90
C SER A 429 -15.80 21.08 33.16
N ARG A 430 -16.87 21.34 33.93
CA ARG A 430 -17.25 20.51 35.09
C ARG A 430 -17.65 19.09 34.71
N LYS A 431 -18.35 18.90 33.58
CA LYS A 431 -18.68 17.56 33.07
C LYS A 431 -17.41 16.81 32.65
N SER A 432 -16.50 17.47 31.93
CA SER A 432 -15.22 16.87 31.53
C SER A 432 -14.33 16.50 32.72
N LEU A 433 -14.29 17.33 33.78
CA LEU A 433 -13.54 17.03 35.01
C LEU A 433 -14.11 15.85 35.81
N LYS A 434 -15.43 15.63 35.79
CA LYS A 434 -16.02 14.43 36.40
C LYS A 434 -15.66 13.13 35.68
N TYR A 435 -15.41 13.19 34.37
CA TYR A 435 -14.97 12.04 33.58
C TYR A 435 -13.47 11.72 33.70
N ILE A 436 -12.68 12.64 34.28
CA ILE A 436 -11.22 12.47 34.48
C ILE A 436 -10.91 11.95 35.90
N ASN A 437 -11.85 12.07 36.84
CA ASN A 437 -11.73 11.59 38.23
C ASN A 437 -12.45 10.25 38.49
N LEU A 438 -12.91 9.58 37.43
CA LEU A 438 -13.36 8.19 37.39
C LEU A 438 -12.34 7.42 36.56
#